data_AF-A0A959AEA3-F1
#
_entry.id   AF-A0A959AEA3-F1
#
_cell.length_a   1.000
_cell.length_b   1.000
_cell.length_c   1.000
_cell.angle_alpha   90.00
_cell.angle_beta   90.00
_cell.angle_gamma   90.00
#
_symmetry.space_group_name_H-M   'P 1'
#
loop_
_entity.id
_entity.type
_entity.pdbx_description
1 polymer ?
#
loop_
_entity_poly.entity_id
_entity_poly.type
_entity_poly.pdbx_seq_one_letter_code
_entity_poly.pdbx_strand_id
1 'polypeptide(L)'
;MLDRKNHLPDIILMLLITAVMLSGPSLAGQGLYSSSETGQALIRKYSSREYGAGTQNWAVLQDRRGIVYVGNNECLLEFDGRNWQRVRGGNGGAFSLAMGTDGKVYVGGAGDFGFLSKDADGRRIYVSLIDKLPAAARDFGVIRSVQALGDTVFFQSRQTLLLLSGDRVQVIKIPDS
;
A
#
# COMPACT_ATOMS: atom_id res chain seq x y z
N MET A 1 5.84 58.96 -38.54
CA MET A 1 4.91 57.84 -38.72
C MET A 1 5.59 56.62 -38.10
N LEU A 2 5.19 56.29 -36.86
CA LEU A 2 5.78 55.27 -35.99
C LEU A 2 5.32 53.87 -36.42
N ASP A 3 6.22 52.88 -36.39
CA ASP A 3 5.94 51.59 -35.72
C ASP A 3 7.24 50.80 -35.40
N ARG A 4 7.20 50.13 -34.24
CA ARG A 4 8.06 49.06 -33.70
C ARG A 4 9.55 49.32 -33.43
N LYS A 5 9.90 49.24 -32.13
CA LYS A 5 10.91 48.30 -31.58
C LYS A 5 10.74 48.15 -30.07
N ASN A 6 10.74 46.89 -29.63
CA ASN A 6 10.59 46.42 -28.26
C ASN A 6 11.67 46.97 -27.32
N HIS A 7 11.25 47.35 -26.11
CA HIS A 7 12.11 47.70 -24.99
C HIS A 7 12.40 46.47 -24.11
N LEU A 8 13.67 46.20 -23.84
CA LEU A 8 14.15 45.44 -22.69
C LEU A 8 15.40 46.15 -22.13
N PRO A 9 15.44 46.45 -20.82
CA PRO A 9 16.66 46.70 -20.05
C PRO A 9 16.81 45.57 -18.99
N ASP A 10 17.92 45.14 -18.39
CA ASP A 10 19.30 45.58 -18.16
C ASP A 10 20.13 44.28 -17.91
N ILE A 11 21.24 44.01 -18.58
CA ILE A 11 22.61 44.37 -18.16
C ILE A 11 22.76 44.48 -16.65
N ILE A 12 23.02 43.36 -15.96
CA ILE A 12 23.88 43.27 -14.77
C ILE A 12 24.25 41.80 -14.55
N LEU A 13 25.54 41.59 -14.33
CA LEU A 13 26.18 40.39 -13.78
C LEU A 13 26.56 39.24 -14.73
N MET A 14 27.50 39.60 -15.59
CA MET A 14 28.52 38.73 -16.15
C MET A 14 29.40 38.10 -15.04
N LEU A 15 29.52 36.77 -15.09
CA LEU A 15 30.64 35.89 -14.66
C LEU A 15 31.81 36.53 -13.90
N LEU A 16 32.14 35.97 -12.72
CA LEU A 16 33.53 35.75 -12.31
C LEU A 16 33.64 34.63 -11.25
N ILE A 17 34.10 33.48 -11.73
CA ILE A 17 34.73 32.42 -10.95
C ILE A 17 36.19 32.85 -10.74
N THR A 18 36.60 33.13 -9.49
CA THR A 18 38.00 32.98 -9.05
C THR A 18 38.09 32.92 -7.53
N ALA A 19 38.72 31.85 -7.05
CA ALA A 19 39.05 31.61 -5.64
C ALA A 19 40.20 32.50 -5.17
N VAL A 20 40.14 32.96 -3.91
CA VAL A 20 41.32 33.39 -3.13
C VAL A 20 41.21 32.79 -1.72
N MET A 21 42.32 32.18 -1.30
CA MET A 21 42.56 31.44 -0.06
C MET A 21 43.11 32.35 1.07
N LEU A 22 43.13 31.79 2.29
CA LEU A 22 44.06 32.03 3.43
C LEU A 22 43.75 33.09 4.54
N SER A 23 43.25 32.57 5.66
CA SER A 23 43.69 32.72 7.08
C SER A 23 43.61 34.04 7.88
N GLY A 24 42.69 34.04 8.88
CA GLY A 24 42.96 34.41 10.30
C GLY A 24 41.99 35.45 10.95
N PRO A 25 41.82 35.50 12.29
CA PRO A 25 41.67 34.45 13.31
C PRO A 25 40.27 34.44 13.99
N SER A 26 40.03 33.36 14.73
CA SER A 26 39.00 33.01 15.72
C SER A 26 38.07 34.08 16.31
N LEU A 27 36.76 33.85 16.15
CA LEU A 27 35.73 33.87 17.21
C LEU A 27 34.44 33.25 16.64
N ALA A 28 34.55 32.02 16.14
CA ALA A 28 33.35 31.21 15.94
C ALA A 28 32.89 30.79 17.33
N GLY A 29 31.94 31.57 17.88
CA GLY A 29 31.18 31.15 19.03
C GLY A 29 30.77 29.70 18.81
N GLN A 30 31.03 28.86 19.81
CA GLN A 30 30.43 27.54 19.84
C GLN A 30 28.92 27.77 19.89
N GLY A 31 28.29 27.82 18.71
CA GLY A 31 26.89 27.48 18.57
C GLY A 31 26.83 26.07 19.09
N LEU A 32 26.44 25.94 20.36
CA LEU A 32 26.01 24.70 20.96
C LEU A 32 25.11 24.06 19.92
N TYR A 33 25.58 22.99 19.28
CA TYR A 33 24.68 22.06 18.64
C TYR A 33 23.77 21.63 19.78
N SER A 34 22.60 22.24 19.87
CA SER A 34 21.47 21.63 20.54
C SER A 34 21.26 20.35 19.76
N SER A 35 21.85 19.27 20.25
CA SER A 35 21.46 17.93 19.88
C SER A 35 19.98 17.87 20.22
N SER A 36 19.13 18.21 19.25
CA SER A 36 17.73 17.87 19.31
C SER A 36 17.71 16.39 19.65
N GLU A 37 17.26 16.07 20.87
CA GLU A 37 16.91 14.71 21.28
C GLU A 37 15.72 14.28 20.43
N THR A 38 15.99 14.08 19.15
CA THR A 38 15.04 13.60 18.18
C THR A 38 14.94 12.12 18.49
N GLY A 39 14.06 11.77 19.43
CA GLY A 39 13.87 10.39 19.86
C GLY A 39 13.73 9.50 18.63
N GLN A 40 14.65 8.55 18.47
CA GLN A 40 14.58 7.61 17.36
C GLN A 40 13.34 6.73 17.55
N ALA A 41 12.56 6.55 16.49
CA ALA A 41 11.43 5.63 16.53
C ALA A 41 11.92 4.22 16.92
N LEU A 42 11.23 3.57 17.85
CA LEU A 42 11.52 2.18 18.20
C LEU A 42 11.11 1.28 17.02
N ILE A 43 12.09 0.85 16.23
CA ILE A 43 11.86 -0.03 15.07
C ILE A 43 12.14 -1.47 15.47
N ARG A 44 11.14 -2.33 15.31
CA ARG A 44 11.30 -3.79 15.35
C ARG A 44 11.17 -4.38 13.96
N LYS A 45 12.09 -5.27 13.59
CA LYS A 45 12.09 -5.97 12.31
C LYS A 45 11.58 -7.40 12.49
N TYR A 46 10.83 -7.88 11.51
CA TYR A 46 10.41 -9.28 11.40
C TYR A 46 10.85 -9.80 10.04
N SER A 47 11.70 -10.82 10.04
CA SER A 47 12.20 -11.48 8.84
C SER A 47 11.20 -12.49 8.29
N SER A 48 11.36 -12.86 7.01
CA SER A 48 10.53 -13.91 6.38
C SER A 48 10.62 -15.27 7.05
N ARG A 49 11.75 -15.54 7.72
CA ARG A 49 11.90 -16.73 8.56
C ARG A 49 11.02 -16.67 9.81
N GLU A 50 10.84 -15.49 10.41
CA GLU A 50 10.04 -15.31 11.63
C GLU A 50 8.54 -15.40 11.35
N TYR A 51 8.05 -14.77 10.28
CA TYR A 51 6.64 -14.89 9.90
C TYR A 51 6.34 -16.12 9.02
N GLY A 52 7.38 -16.84 8.58
CA GLY A 52 7.27 -18.13 7.90
C GLY A 52 6.52 -18.05 6.58
N ALA A 53 6.79 -17.06 5.73
CA ALA A 53 6.22 -16.92 4.38
C ALA A 53 7.22 -16.26 3.42
N GLY A 54 6.79 -15.93 2.20
CA GLY A 54 7.67 -15.38 1.18
C GLY A 54 8.18 -13.98 1.54
N THR A 55 9.20 -13.48 0.85
CA THR A 55 9.93 -12.26 1.25
C THR A 55 9.22 -10.95 0.93
N GLN A 56 8.14 -10.97 0.15
CA GLN A 56 7.48 -9.79 -0.35
C GLN A 56 6.10 -9.59 0.27
N ASN A 57 5.92 -8.44 0.90
CA ASN A 57 4.67 -7.99 1.47
C ASN A 57 4.12 -6.84 0.62
N TRP A 58 2.85 -6.91 0.25
CA TRP A 58 2.21 -6.01 -0.72
C TRP A 58 1.17 -5.09 -0.10
N ALA A 59 0.51 -5.55 0.96
CA ALA A 59 -0.57 -4.83 1.61
C ALA A 59 -0.48 -5.03 3.13
N VAL A 60 -0.91 -4.01 3.88
CA VAL A 60 -1.04 -4.07 5.33
C VAL A 60 -2.36 -3.43 5.74
N LEU A 61 -3.05 -4.05 6.69
CA LEU A 61 -4.30 -3.55 7.24
C LEU A 61 -4.43 -3.96 8.70
N GLN A 62 -4.84 -3.04 9.57
CA GLN A 62 -5.16 -3.37 10.96
C GLN A 62 -6.68 -3.40 11.14
N ASP A 63 -7.24 -4.46 11.75
CA ASP A 63 -8.65 -4.50 12.10
C ASP A 63 -8.97 -3.70 13.37
N ARG A 64 -10.28 -3.51 13.65
CA ARG A 64 -10.76 -2.78 14.83
C ARG A 64 -10.36 -3.44 16.17
N ARG A 65 -9.84 -4.67 16.15
CA ARG A 65 -9.34 -5.38 17.34
C ARG A 65 -7.83 -5.22 17.52
N GLY A 66 -7.17 -4.49 16.61
CA GLY A 66 -5.73 -4.29 16.61
C GLY A 66 -4.94 -5.38 15.90
N ILE A 67 -5.60 -6.38 15.32
CA ILE A 67 -4.92 -7.46 14.58
C ILE A 67 -4.43 -6.92 13.24
N VAL A 68 -3.17 -7.18 12.92
CA VAL A 68 -2.55 -6.73 11.66
C VAL A 68 -2.58 -7.87 10.66
N TYR A 69 -3.10 -7.60 9.46
CA TYR A 69 -3.07 -8.49 8.32
C TYR A 69 -2.05 -7.99 7.30
N VAL A 70 -1.27 -8.91 6.74
CA VAL A 70 -0.27 -8.59 5.72
C VAL A 70 -0.49 -9.47 4.51
N GLY A 71 -0.77 -8.84 3.37
CA GLY A 71 -0.80 -9.52 2.07
C GLY A 71 0.62 -9.85 1.63
N ASN A 72 0.89 -11.13 1.40
CA ASN A 72 2.21 -11.66 1.07
C ASN A 72 2.15 -12.42 -0.26
N ASN A 73 3.29 -12.60 -0.94
CA ASN A 73 3.36 -13.33 -2.21
C ASN A 73 2.93 -14.80 -2.11
N GLU A 74 2.96 -15.42 -0.94
CA GLU A 74 2.62 -16.83 -0.75
C GLU A 74 1.29 -17.06 -0.01
N CYS A 75 0.84 -16.09 0.79
CA CYS A 75 -0.35 -16.23 1.62
C CYS A 75 -0.87 -14.89 2.15
N LEU A 76 -1.93 -14.96 2.95
CA LEU A 76 -2.33 -13.89 3.86
C LEU A 76 -1.84 -14.19 5.29
N LEU A 77 -1.13 -13.23 5.88
CA LEU A 77 -0.61 -13.33 7.24
C LEU A 77 -1.49 -12.55 8.22
N GLU A 78 -1.54 -13.02 9.46
CA GLU A 78 -2.16 -12.38 10.63
C GLU A 78 -1.09 -12.21 11.73
N PHE A 79 -1.10 -11.06 12.40
CA PHE A 79 -0.20 -10.74 13.51
C PHE A 79 -0.97 -10.11 14.68
N ASP A 80 -0.82 -10.70 15.86
CA ASP A 80 -1.54 -10.31 17.09
C ASP A 80 -0.75 -9.36 18.01
N GLY A 81 0.41 -8.88 17.56
CA GLY A 81 1.37 -8.11 18.38
C GLY A 81 2.54 -8.94 18.91
N ARG A 82 2.42 -10.27 18.88
CA ARG A 82 3.45 -11.21 19.34
C ARG A 82 3.72 -12.34 18.35
N ASN A 83 2.68 -12.96 17.81
CA ASN A 83 2.74 -14.16 17.00
C ASN A 83 2.28 -13.87 15.58
N TRP A 84 2.97 -14.49 14.62
CA TRP A 84 2.58 -14.53 13.21
C TRP A 84 1.88 -15.84 12.91
N GLN A 85 0.79 -15.78 12.13
CA GLN A 85 0.06 -16.95 11.67
C GLN A 85 -0.35 -16.76 10.21
N ARG A 86 -0.42 -17.86 9.46
CA ARG A 86 -1.03 -17.87 8.12
C ARG A 86 -2.54 -18.00 8.28
N VAL A 87 -3.30 -17.16 7.59
CA VAL A 87 -4.77 -17.26 7.56
C VAL A 87 -5.17 -18.51 6.78
N ARG A 88 -5.98 -19.38 7.40
CA ARG A 88 -6.45 -20.62 6.77
C ARG A 88 -7.24 -20.33 5.51
N GLY A 89 -6.93 -21.05 4.43
CA GLY A 89 -7.58 -20.87 3.12
C GLY A 89 -7.02 -19.70 2.30
N GLY A 90 -6.28 -18.77 2.91
CA GLY A 90 -5.64 -17.65 2.22
C GLY A 90 -4.29 -18.06 1.61
N ASN A 91 -4.31 -19.14 0.82
CA ASN A 91 -3.13 -19.64 0.12
C ASN A 91 -2.94 -18.90 -1.20
N GLY A 92 -1.70 -18.68 -1.62
CA GLY A 92 -1.38 -17.89 -2.81
C GLY A 92 -1.26 -16.40 -2.50
N GLY A 93 -0.82 -15.63 -3.49
CA GLY A 93 -0.46 -14.23 -3.28
C GLY A 93 -1.67 -13.35 -2.95
N ALA A 94 -1.59 -12.64 -1.82
CA ALA A 94 -2.52 -11.59 -1.43
C ALA A 94 -1.88 -10.21 -1.67
N PHE A 95 -2.51 -9.38 -2.50
CA PHE A 95 -1.90 -8.17 -3.05
C PHE A 95 -2.59 -6.88 -2.63
N SER A 96 -3.83 -6.96 -2.16
CA SER A 96 -4.60 -5.78 -1.73
C SER A 96 -5.60 -6.14 -0.63
N LEU A 97 -5.84 -5.20 0.27
CA LEU A 97 -6.70 -5.37 1.45
C LEU A 97 -7.56 -4.11 1.64
N ALA A 98 -8.80 -4.29 2.08
CA ALA A 98 -9.66 -3.20 2.51
C ALA A 98 -10.54 -3.64 3.68
N MET A 99 -10.89 -2.71 4.58
CA MET A 99 -11.89 -2.95 5.60
C MET A 99 -13.24 -2.42 5.12
N GLY A 100 -14.25 -3.27 5.13
CA GLY A 100 -15.62 -2.84 4.87
C GLY A 100 -16.22 -2.03 6.01
N THR A 101 -17.30 -1.33 5.71
CA THR A 101 -18.17 -0.69 6.72
C THR A 101 -18.71 -1.72 7.71
N ASP A 102 -19.01 -2.93 7.22
CA ASP A 102 -19.40 -4.14 7.97
C ASP A 102 -18.30 -4.70 8.89
N GLY A 103 -17.08 -4.15 8.85
CA GLY A 103 -15.94 -4.56 9.66
C GLY A 103 -15.25 -5.84 9.17
N LYS A 104 -15.64 -6.39 8.01
CA LYS A 104 -14.90 -7.50 7.38
C LYS A 104 -13.65 -6.97 6.69
N VAL A 105 -12.64 -7.84 6.60
CA VAL A 105 -11.44 -7.59 5.81
C VAL A 105 -11.63 -8.27 4.46
N TYR A 106 -11.62 -7.47 3.40
CA TYR A 106 -11.69 -7.92 2.02
C TYR A 106 -10.28 -8.04 1.43
N VAL A 107 -10.08 -9.06 0.60
CA VAL A 107 -8.76 -9.47 0.11
C VAL A 107 -8.80 -9.63 -1.39
N GLY A 108 -7.86 -8.99 -2.08
CA GLY A 108 -7.57 -9.20 -3.49
C GLY A 108 -6.30 -10.03 -3.66
N GLY A 109 -6.39 -11.12 -4.42
CA GLY A 109 -5.29 -12.06 -4.65
C GLY A 109 -4.95 -12.28 -6.12
N ALA A 110 -4.04 -13.23 -6.38
CA ALA A 110 -3.77 -13.74 -7.72
C ALA A 110 -4.81 -14.79 -8.12
N GLY A 111 -5.62 -14.48 -9.13
CA GLY A 111 -6.68 -15.37 -9.63
C GLY A 111 -7.83 -15.58 -8.65
N ASP A 112 -7.87 -14.85 -7.53
CA ASP A 112 -8.88 -15.01 -6.49
C ASP A 112 -9.17 -13.69 -5.78
N PHE A 113 -10.34 -13.61 -5.16
CA PHE A 113 -10.80 -12.49 -4.35
C PHE A 113 -11.83 -12.97 -3.33
N GLY A 114 -11.90 -12.29 -2.20
CA GLY A 114 -12.78 -12.73 -1.12
C GLY A 114 -12.70 -11.87 0.13
N PHE A 115 -13.03 -12.48 1.26
CA PHE A 115 -13.00 -11.82 2.55
C PHE A 115 -12.63 -12.77 3.68
N LEU A 116 -12.27 -12.20 4.83
CA LEU A 116 -12.07 -12.93 6.06
C LEU A 116 -13.38 -13.12 6.82
N SER A 117 -13.67 -14.36 7.15
CA SER A 117 -14.73 -14.76 8.08
C SER A 117 -14.12 -15.37 9.35
N LYS A 118 -14.99 -15.81 10.26
CA LYS A 118 -14.61 -16.62 11.43
C LYS A 118 -15.16 -18.03 11.27
N ASP A 119 -14.39 -19.03 11.68
CA ASP A 119 -14.94 -20.37 11.90
C ASP A 119 -15.62 -20.49 13.27
N ALA A 120 -16.10 -21.70 13.60
CA ALA A 120 -16.79 -22.00 14.84
C ALA A 120 -15.94 -21.73 16.10
N ASP A 121 -14.62 -21.83 15.99
CA ASP A 121 -13.67 -21.55 17.06
C ASP A 121 -13.27 -20.06 17.11
N GLY A 122 -13.83 -19.23 16.23
CA GLY A 122 -13.52 -17.81 16.12
C GLY A 122 -12.22 -17.48 15.38
N ARG A 123 -11.53 -18.49 14.82
CA ARG A 123 -10.30 -18.30 14.03
C ARG A 123 -10.62 -17.71 12.67
N ARG A 124 -9.71 -16.88 12.14
CA ARG A 124 -9.89 -16.29 10.82
C ARG A 124 -9.70 -17.31 9.72
N ILE A 125 -10.67 -17.31 8.81
CA ILE A 125 -10.65 -18.12 7.60
C ILE A 125 -10.88 -17.21 6.41
N TYR A 126 -10.15 -17.44 5.33
CA TYR A 126 -10.40 -16.79 4.07
C TYR A 126 -11.51 -17.53 3.33
N VAL A 127 -12.48 -16.75 2.81
CA VAL A 127 -13.59 -17.23 2.01
C VAL A 127 -13.44 -16.65 0.61
N SER A 128 -13.12 -17.51 -0.35
CA SER A 128 -13.08 -17.15 -1.78
C SER A 128 -14.49 -16.88 -2.30
N LEU A 129 -14.60 -15.91 -3.20
CA LEU A 129 -15.82 -15.58 -3.93
C LEU A 129 -15.73 -15.90 -5.42
N ILE A 130 -14.66 -16.58 -5.85
CA ILE A 130 -14.46 -16.91 -7.26
C ILE A 130 -15.64 -17.70 -7.86
N ASP A 131 -16.29 -18.54 -7.05
CA ASP A 131 -17.43 -19.34 -7.50
C ASP A 131 -18.71 -18.54 -7.71
N LYS A 132 -18.77 -17.29 -7.22
CA LYS A 132 -19.86 -16.36 -7.56
C LYS A 132 -19.72 -15.80 -8.98
N LEU A 133 -18.60 -16.05 -9.67
CA LEU A 133 -18.38 -15.65 -11.05
C LEU A 133 -18.74 -16.77 -12.03
N PRO A 134 -19.34 -16.44 -13.19
CA PRO A 134 -19.40 -17.34 -14.34
C PRO A 134 -17.99 -17.78 -14.75
N ALA A 135 -17.84 -19.02 -15.23
CA ALA A 135 -16.53 -19.58 -15.60
C ALA A 135 -15.73 -18.67 -16.56
N ALA A 136 -16.40 -18.08 -17.55
CA ALA A 136 -15.80 -17.16 -18.53
C ALA A 136 -15.26 -15.85 -17.93
N ALA A 137 -15.65 -15.51 -16.70
CA ALA A 137 -15.21 -14.31 -16.01
C ALA A 137 -14.14 -14.56 -14.93
N ARG A 138 -13.73 -15.82 -14.70
CA ARG A 138 -12.78 -16.19 -13.65
C ARG A 138 -11.32 -15.87 -14.00
N ASP A 139 -11.01 -15.66 -15.27
CA ASP A 139 -9.68 -15.20 -15.69
C ASP A 139 -9.61 -13.67 -15.67
N PHE A 140 -9.40 -13.12 -14.47
CA PHE A 140 -9.21 -11.68 -14.24
C PHE A 140 -7.79 -11.33 -13.79
N GLY A 141 -6.88 -12.30 -13.68
CA GLY A 141 -5.49 -12.10 -13.24
C GLY A 141 -5.39 -11.69 -11.77
N VAL A 142 -4.61 -10.66 -11.47
CA VAL A 142 -4.32 -10.23 -10.08
C VAL A 142 -5.19 -9.04 -9.69
N ILE A 143 -5.89 -9.13 -8.55
CA ILE A 143 -6.57 -7.99 -7.94
C ILE A 143 -5.53 -7.11 -7.24
N ARG A 144 -5.27 -5.92 -7.79
CA ARG A 144 -4.25 -4.98 -7.31
C ARG A 144 -4.81 -3.91 -6.38
N SER A 145 -6.12 -3.70 -6.38
CA SER A 145 -6.78 -2.74 -5.50
C SER A 145 -8.10 -3.31 -5.00
N VAL A 146 -8.34 -3.13 -3.71
CA VAL A 146 -9.65 -3.35 -3.08
C VAL A 146 -10.05 -2.04 -2.41
N GLN A 147 -11.29 -1.61 -2.63
CA GLN A 147 -11.85 -0.41 -2.00
C GLN A 147 -13.27 -0.72 -1.52
N ALA A 148 -13.59 -0.34 -0.29
CA ALA A 148 -14.95 -0.46 0.24
C ALA A 148 -15.60 0.92 0.33
N LEU A 149 -16.81 1.05 -0.22
CA LEU A 149 -17.58 2.29 -0.20
C LEU A 149 -19.06 1.98 0.04
N GLY A 150 -19.59 2.46 1.17
CA GLY A 150 -20.93 2.11 1.61
C GLY A 150 -21.08 0.60 1.76
N ASP A 151 -22.04 0.04 1.03
CA ASP A 151 -22.34 -1.41 1.03
C ASP A 151 -21.70 -2.15 -0.16
N THR A 152 -20.84 -1.48 -0.93
CA THR A 152 -20.18 -2.06 -2.11
C THR A 152 -18.68 -2.17 -1.90
N VAL A 153 -18.13 -3.33 -2.27
CA VAL A 153 -16.68 -3.55 -2.32
C VAL A 153 -16.24 -3.73 -3.77
N PHE A 154 -15.25 -2.95 -4.17
CA PHE A 154 -14.67 -2.92 -5.50
C PHE A 154 -13.36 -3.70 -5.48
N PHE A 155 -13.23 -4.69 -6.35
CA PHE A 155 -12.00 -5.44 -6.57
C PHE A 155 -11.53 -5.18 -8.00
N GLN A 156 -10.36 -4.56 -8.14
CA GLN A 156 -9.83 -4.13 -9.42
C GLN A 156 -8.63 -4.98 -9.82
N SER A 157 -8.70 -5.60 -11.00
CA SER A 157 -7.55 -6.08 -11.76
C SER A 157 -7.22 -5.13 -12.91
N ARG A 158 -6.25 -5.50 -13.75
CA ARG A 158 -5.84 -4.71 -14.92
C ARG A 158 -7.00 -4.45 -15.90
N GLN A 159 -7.84 -5.45 -16.14
CA GLN A 159 -8.86 -5.44 -17.20
C GLN A 159 -10.27 -5.72 -16.65
N THR A 160 -10.46 -5.80 -15.34
CA THR A 160 -11.75 -6.17 -14.75
C THR A 160 -11.94 -5.45 -13.42
N LEU A 161 -13.16 -4.94 -13.22
CA LEU A 161 -13.65 -4.42 -11.96
C LEU A 161 -14.80 -5.33 -11.50
N LEU A 162 -14.64 -5.94 -10.33
CA LEU A 162 -15.66 -6.76 -9.69
C LEU A 162 -16.29 -5.95 -8.56
N LEU A 163 -17.63 -5.87 -8.55
CA LEU A 163 -18.39 -5.15 -7.53
C LEU A 163 -19.16 -6.17 -6.71
N LEU A 164 -18.85 -6.25 -5.42
CA LEU A 164 -19.57 -7.06 -4.46
C LEU A 164 -20.56 -6.16 -3.70
N SER A 165 -21.85 -6.48 -3.80
CA SER A 165 -22.91 -5.84 -3.00
C SER A 165 -23.81 -6.93 -2.42
N GLY A 166 -23.80 -7.08 -1.10
CA GLY A 166 -24.39 -8.24 -0.42
C GLY A 166 -23.76 -9.54 -0.90
N ASP A 167 -24.56 -10.43 -1.51
CA ASP A 167 -24.11 -11.72 -2.05
C ASP A 167 -23.87 -11.73 -3.56
N ARG A 168 -24.12 -10.62 -4.25
CA ARG A 168 -24.02 -10.52 -5.71
C ARG A 168 -22.68 -9.94 -6.10
N VAL A 169 -22.04 -10.56 -7.10
CA VAL A 169 -20.86 -10.02 -7.77
C VAL A 169 -21.23 -9.58 -9.18
N GLN A 170 -21.02 -8.30 -9.48
CA GLN A 170 -21.11 -7.76 -10.83
C GLN A 170 -19.71 -7.66 -11.45
N VAL A 171 -19.59 -8.02 -12.72
CA VAL A 171 -18.35 -7.96 -13.49
C VAL A 171 -18.42 -6.82 -14.49
N ILE A 172 -17.43 -5.94 -14.49
CA ILE A 172 -17.26 -4.89 -15.49
C ILE A 172 -15.89 -5.11 -16.14
N LYS A 173 -15.88 -5.27 -17.47
CA LYS A 173 -14.62 -5.32 -18.24
C LYS A 173 -14.13 -3.90 -18.49
N ILE A 174 -12.84 -3.67 -18.24
CA ILE A 174 -12.18 -2.40 -18.50
C ILE A 174 -11.57 -2.52 -19.90
N PRO A 175 -11.94 -1.66 -20.87
CA PRO A 175 -11.36 -1.69 -22.21
C PRO A 175 -9.84 -1.53 -22.15
N ASP A 176 -9.14 -2.16 -23.10
CA ASP A 176 -7.72 -1.92 -23.28
C ASP A 176 -7.51 -0.46 -23.70
N SER A 177 -6.59 0.22 -23.00
CA SER A 177 -6.12 1.58 -23.30
C SER A 177 -5.19 1.61 -24.50
#